data_AF-A0A3T0D8X5-F1
#
_entry.id   AF-A0A3T0D8X5-F1
#
_cell.length_a   1.000
_cell.length_b   1.000
_cell.length_c   1.000
_cell.angle_alpha   90.00
_cell.angle_beta   90.00
_cell.angle_gamma   90.00
#
_symmetry.space_group_name_H-M   'P 1'
#
loop_
_entity.id
_entity.type
_entity.pdbx_description
1 polymer ?
#
loop_
_entity_poly.entity_id
_entity_poly.type
_entity_poly.pdbx_seq_one_letter_code
_entity_poly.pdbx_strand_id
1 'polypeptide(L)' 'MLLLDKKNLTKILSRQSEPILEPELDGEINRHISNVVFSCGHVEFGDKVLVYYGGADTVVDVAKLDLKNIKFD' A
#
# COMPACT_ATOMS: atom_id res chain seq x y z
N MET A 1 -3.95 6.30 -1.29
CA MET A 1 -4.86 5.36 -2.00
C MET A 1 -6.00 6.14 -2.66
N LEU A 2 -6.54 5.63 -3.78
CA LEU A 2 -7.62 6.28 -4.54
C LEU A 2 -8.85 5.35 -4.65
N LEU A 3 -10.04 5.93 -4.58
CA LEU A 3 -11.29 5.28 -4.98
C LEU A 3 -11.73 5.87 -6.33
N LEU A 4 -11.93 5.03 -7.32
CA LEU A 4 -12.32 5.44 -8.68
C LEU A 4 -13.78 5.07 -8.96
N ASP A 5 -14.42 5.81 -9.86
CA ASP A 5 -15.76 5.48 -10.33
C ASP A 5 -15.74 4.18 -11.14
N LYS A 6 -16.59 3.22 -10.77
CA LYS A 6 -16.64 1.88 -11.40
C LYS A 6 -17.00 1.92 -12.89
N LYS A 7 -17.75 2.94 -13.35
CA LYS A 7 -18.19 3.08 -14.75
C LYS A 7 -17.25 3.97 -15.56
N ASN A 8 -16.60 4.94 -14.93
CA ASN A 8 -15.63 5.82 -15.57
C ASN A 8 -14.35 5.97 -14.73
N LEU A 9 -13.35 5.14 -15.02
CA LEU A 9 -12.08 5.08 -14.27
C LEU A 9 -11.24 6.36 -14.29
N THR A 10 -11.55 7.32 -15.17
CA THR A 10 -10.89 8.64 -15.19
C THR A 10 -11.38 9.55 -14.06
N LYS A 11 -12.51 9.21 -13.43
CA LYS A 11 -13.10 9.97 -12.33
C LYS A 11 -12.63 9.43 -10.98
N ILE A 12 -11.94 10.27 -10.23
CA ILE A 12 -11.58 10.02 -8.83
C ILE A 12 -12.78 10.36 -7.95
N LEU A 13 -13.26 9.40 -7.15
CA LEU A 13 -14.33 9.60 -6.17
C LEU A 13 -13.80 10.06 -4.82
N SER A 14 -12.68 9.50 -4.37
CA SER A 14 -12.01 9.89 -3.12
C SER A 14 -10.53 9.58 -3.17
N ARG A 15 -9.75 10.27 -2.34
CA ARG A 15 -8.30 10.10 -2.17
C ARG A 15 -7.98 10.21 -0.69
N GLN A 16 -7.26 9.23 -0.14
CA GLN A 16 -6.75 9.31 1.23
C GLN A 16 -5.83 10.53 1.39
N SER A 17 -6.00 11.27 2.48
CA SER A 17 -5.13 12.40 2.81
C SER A 17 -3.74 11.93 3.23
N GLU A 18 -3.66 10.79 3.91
CA GLU A 18 -2.42 10.23 4.44
C GLU A 18 -1.93 8.99 3.63
N PRO A 19 -0.63 8.67 3.73
CA PRO A 19 -0.09 7.40 3.26
C PRO A 19 -0.79 6.20 3.91
N ILE A 20 -0.92 5.10 3.17
CA ILE A 20 -1.44 3.82 3.70
C ILE A 20 -0.32 2.86 4.10
N LEU A 21 0.92 3.17 3.69
CA LEU A 21 2.14 2.43 3.97
C LEU A 21 3.29 3.43 3.86
N GLU A 22 4.16 3.46 4.87
CA GLU A 22 5.33 4.31 4.94
C GLU A 22 6.54 3.52 5.46
N PRO A 23 7.79 3.96 5.18
CA PRO A 23 8.99 3.32 5.69
C PRO A 23 9.10 3.49 7.21
N GLU A 24 9.05 2.39 7.95
CA GLU A 24 9.18 2.37 9.42
C GLU A 24 10.26 1.37 9.88
N LEU A 25 10.52 0.33 9.09
CA LEU A 25 11.43 -0.75 9.45
C LEU A 25 12.86 -0.48 8.98
N ASP A 26 13.84 -1.08 9.65
CA ASP A 26 15.26 -0.94 9.29
C ASP A 26 15.55 -1.34 7.83
N GLY A 27 14.84 -2.37 7.35
CA GLY A 27 14.91 -2.84 5.96
C GLY A 27 14.40 -1.84 4.91
N GLU A 28 13.64 -0.82 5.33
CA GLU A 28 13.02 0.19 4.46
C GLU A 28 13.73 1.55 4.58
N ILE A 29 14.35 1.82 5.74
CA ILE A 29 14.98 3.11 6.05
C ILE A 29 16.49 3.10 5.76
N ASN A 30 17.21 2.02 6.08
CA ASN A 30 18.69 2.05 6.20
C ASN A 30 19.43 1.13 5.20
N ARG A 31 18.81 0.74 4.08
CA ARG A 31 19.45 -0.14 3.07
C ARG A 31 19.87 0.63 1.82
N HIS A 32 19.85 -0.03 0.64
CA HIS A 32 20.46 0.48 -0.58
C HIS A 32 19.90 1.85 -1.00
N ILE A 33 18.58 1.98 -1.03
CA ILE A 33 17.88 3.26 -1.21
C ILE A 33 17.07 3.55 0.05
N SER A 34 17.50 4.51 0.85
CA SER A 34 16.86 4.86 2.12
C SER A 34 15.43 5.39 1.95
N ASN A 35 14.57 5.07 2.94
CA ASN A 35 13.20 5.54 3.07
C ASN A 35 12.31 5.15 1.88
N VAL A 36 12.36 3.88 1.47
CA VAL A 36 11.55 3.39 0.34
C VAL A 36 10.70 2.19 0.76
N VAL A 37 9.41 2.33 0.48
CA VAL A 37 8.43 1.25 0.37
C VAL A 37 7.75 1.38 -1.00
N PHE A 38 7.70 0.29 -1.77
CA PHE A 38 7.14 0.33 -3.12
C PHE A 38 6.23 -0.88 -3.38
N SER A 39 4.91 -0.68 -3.35
CA SER A 39 3.93 -1.75 -3.54
C SER A 39 3.87 -2.22 -4.99
N CYS A 40 4.06 -3.53 -5.22
CA CYS A 40 4.07 -4.13 -6.56
C CYS A 40 2.85 -5.03 -6.83
N GLY A 41 2.16 -5.48 -5.78
CA GLY A 41 1.00 -6.35 -5.92
C GLY A 41 0.30 -6.59 -4.60
N HIS A 42 -0.94 -7.07 -4.68
CA HIS A 42 -1.68 -7.49 -3.51
C HIS A 42 -2.55 -8.70 -3.82
N VAL A 43 -2.91 -9.45 -2.79
CA VAL A 43 -3.87 -10.56 -2.86
C VAL A 43 -4.92 -10.41 -1.78
N GLU A 44 -6.16 -10.72 -2.12
CA GLU A 44 -7.23 -10.88 -1.14
C GLU A 44 -7.08 -12.25 -0.47
N PHE A 45 -7.08 -12.27 0.86
CA PHE A 45 -6.94 -13.47 1.68
C PHE A 45 -8.01 -13.47 2.78
N GLY A 46 -9.22 -13.92 2.40
CA GLY A 46 -10.40 -13.78 3.26
C GLY A 46 -10.76 -12.31 3.45
N ASP A 47 -10.98 -11.89 4.69
CA ASP A 47 -11.31 -10.49 5.03
C ASP A 47 -10.07 -9.55 5.10
N LYS A 48 -8.95 -9.98 4.51
CA LYS A 48 -7.67 -9.27 4.54
C LYS A 48 -7.13 -9.06 3.15
N VAL A 49 -6.32 -8.02 3.01
CA VAL A 49 -5.47 -7.77 1.85
C VAL A 49 -4.02 -7.91 2.31
N LEU A 50 -3.25 -8.72 1.58
CA LEU A 50 -1.80 -8.82 1.73
C LEU A 50 -1.17 -8.01 0.61
N VAL A 51 -0.40 -6.97 0.94
CA VAL A 51 0.30 -6.11 -0.02
C VAL A 51 1.78 -6.47 0.00
N TYR A 52 2.29 -6.94 -1.13
CA TYR A 52 3.70 -7.22 -1.33
C TYR A 52 4.39 -5.97 -1.86
N TYR A 53 5.49 -5.59 -1.22
CA TYR A 53 6.21 -4.37 -1.54
C TYR A 53 7.72 -4.58 -1.43
N GLY A 54 8.47 -3.79 -2.20
CA GLY A 54 9.92 -3.68 -2.07
C GLY A 54 10.29 -2.72 -0.94
N GLY A 55 11.22 -3.13 -0.09
CA GLY A 55 11.83 -2.30 0.95
C GLY A 55 13.24 -1.88 0.52
N ALA A 56 13.48 -0.57 0.43
CA ALA A 56 14.78 0.04 0.15
C ALA A 56 15.57 -0.59 -1.02
N ASP A 57 14.88 -1.00 -2.09
CA ASP A 57 15.40 -1.71 -3.27
C ASP A 57 16.27 -2.94 -2.92
N THR A 58 16.02 -3.57 -1.76
CA THR A 58 16.87 -4.63 -1.22
C THR A 58 16.08 -5.87 -0.81
N VAL A 59 14.88 -5.70 -0.26
CA VAL A 59 14.06 -6.79 0.27
C VAL A 59 12.64 -6.77 -0.32
N VAL A 60 11.94 -7.89 -0.20
CA VAL A 60 10.51 -8.00 -0.47
C VAL A 60 9.83 -8.34 0.85
N ASP A 61 8.90 -7.48 1.28
CA ASP A 61 8.13 -7.62 2.50
C ASP A 61 6.61 -7.67 2.20
N VAL A 62 5.83 -8.01 3.23
CA VAL A 62 4.37 -8.09 3.13
C VAL A 62 3.68 -7.35 4.27
N ALA A 63 2.83 -6.39 3.91
CA ALA A 63 1.95 -5.70 4.84
C ALA A 63 0.55 -6.35 4.80
N LYS A 64 -0.12 -6.41 5.95
CA LYS A 64 -1.46 -7.01 6.08
C LYS A 64 -2.45 -5.96 6.55
N LEU A 65 -3.54 -5.80 5.82
CA LEU A 65 -4.64 -4.89 6.12
C LEU A 65 -5.96 -5.65 6.20
N ASP A 66 -6.82 -5.35 7.18
CA ASP A 66 -8.20 -5.86 7.17
C ASP A 66 -9.07 -5.01 6.23
N LEU A 67 -9.86 -5.64 5.36
CA LEU A 67 -10.72 -4.95 4.38
C LEU A 67 -11.67 -3.94 5.05
N LYS A 68 -12.16 -4.25 6.25
CA LYS A 68 -13.04 -3.37 7.04
C LYS A 68 -12.41 -2.03 7.45
N ASN A 69 -11.08 -1.94 7.42
CA ASN A 69 -10.34 -0.72 7.76
C ASN A 69 -10.17 0.20 6.54
N ILE A 70 -10.43 -0.30 5.32
CA ILE A 70 -10.44 0.54 4.13
C ILE A 70 -11.73 1.37 4.13
N LYS A 71 -11.59 2.64 4.46
CA LYS A 71 -12.69 3.61 4.48
C LYS A 71 -12.30 4.81 3.65
N PHE A 72 -13.23 5.28 2.84
CA PHE A 72 -13.10 6.54 2.11
C PHE A 72 -14.12 7.49 2.72
N ASP A 73 -13.64 8.62 3.22
CA ASP A 73 -14.47 9.75 3.60
C ASP A 73 -14.97 10.50 2.35
#